data_AF-A0A0W8F562-F1
#
_entry.id   AF-A0A0W8F562-F1
#
_cell.length_a   1.000
_cell.length_b   1.000
_cell.length_c   1.000
_cell.angle_alpha   90.00
_cell.angle_beta   90.00
_cell.angle_gamma   90.00
#
_symmetry.space_group_name_H-M   'P 1'
#
loop_
_entity.id
_entity.type
_entity.pdbx_description
1 polymer ?
#
loop_
_entity_poly.entity_id
_entity_poly.type
_entity_poly.pdbx_seq_one_letter_code
_entity_poly.pdbx_strand_id
1 'polypeptide(L)'
;MLTLTAVIRRDEDMYVAECPEVGTASQGKTIEEAVKNLKEATELYLEEFPLKITGTVVPMHDELKPGTLRSVLKLAKVDPGEFAEYL
;
A
#
# COMPACT_ATOMS: atom_id res chain seq x y z
N MET A 1 12.04 2.19 -10.55
CA MET A 1 11.65 3.28 -9.64
C MET A 1 10.32 2.90 -9.02
N LEU A 2 10.20 2.97 -7.70
CA LEU A 2 8.94 2.70 -7.01
C LEU A 2 7.94 3.83 -7.33
N THR A 3 6.70 3.48 -7.66
CA THR A 3 5.63 4.45 -7.92
C THR A 3 4.56 4.25 -6.85
N LEU A 4 4.17 5.34 -6.19
CA LEU A 4 3.19 5.36 -5.09
C LEU A 4 2.11 6.38 -5.41
N THR A 5 0.93 6.21 -4.83
CA THR A 5 -0.21 7.12 -5.00
C THR A 5 -0.11 8.29 -4.01
N ALA A 6 -0.46 9.49 -4.46
CA ALA A 6 -0.70 10.63 -3.59
C ALA A 6 -2.17 11.04 -3.69
N VAL A 7 -2.93 10.84 -2.61
CA VAL A 7 -4.31 11.31 -2.47
C VAL A 7 -4.27 12.71 -1.87
N ILE A 8 -4.83 13.69 -2.57
CA ILE A 8 -4.78 15.10 -2.16
C ILE A 8 -6.19 15.56 -1.84
N ARG A 9 -6.34 16.18 -0.67
CA ARG A 9 -7.57 16.87 -0.26
C ARG A 9 -7.25 18.30 0.16
N ARG A 10 -8.20 19.20 -0.04
CA ARG A 10 -8.15 20.52 0.58
C ARG A 10 -8.77 20.44 1.97
N ASP A 11 -8.07 20.96 2.95
CA ASP A 11 -8.49 21.04 4.34
C ASP A 11 -8.29 22.47 4.83
N GLU A 12 -9.40 23.18 5.06
CA GLU A 12 -9.42 24.61 5.34
C GLU A 12 -8.56 25.44 4.35
N ASP A 13 -7.51 26.08 4.86
CA ASP A 13 -6.57 26.94 4.14
C ASP A 13 -5.31 26.18 3.65
N MET A 14 -5.29 24.85 3.75
CA MET A 14 -4.17 24.01 3.35
C MET A 14 -4.58 22.84 2.46
N TYR A 15 -3.58 22.21 1.85
CA TYR A 15 -3.70 20.93 1.16
C TYR A 15 -3.04 19.85 2.01
N VAL A 16 -3.75 18.73 2.18
CA VAL A 16 -3.24 17.52 2.81
C VAL A 16 -3.01 16.48 1.72
N ALA A 17 -1.81 15.90 1.70
CA ALA A 17 -1.43 14.84 0.77
C ALA A 17 -1.10 13.57 1.56
N GLU A 18 -1.63 12.43 1.13
CA GLU A 18 -1.46 11.13 1.78
C GLU A 18 -1.03 10.05 0.78
N CYS A 19 -0.19 9.13 1.22
CA CYS A 19 0.22 7.94 0.48
C CYS A 19 -0.41 6.69 1.11
N PRO A 20 -1.53 6.17 0.61
CA PRO A 20 -2.25 5.05 1.23
C PRO A 20 -1.42 3.77 1.36
N GLU A 21 -0.53 3.51 0.41
CA GLU A 21 0.29 2.30 0.36
C GLU A 21 1.32 2.25 1.49
N VAL A 22 1.77 3.40 1.96
CA VAL A 22 2.79 3.54 3.02
C VAL A 22 2.18 4.03 4.33
N GLY A 23 1.04 4.73 4.26
CA GLY A 23 0.38 5.36 5.40
C GLY A 23 1.01 6.70 5.80
N THR A 24 1.85 7.29 4.96
CA THR A 24 2.47 8.61 5.20
C THR A 24 1.54 9.74 4.78
N ALA A 25 1.67 10.88 5.46
CA ALA A 25 0.89 12.08 5.19
C ALA A 25 1.77 13.32 5.32
N SER A 26 1.40 14.38 4.61
CA SER A 26 2.01 15.70 4.72
C SER A 26 0.99 16.80 4.39
N GLN A 27 1.40 18.06 4.55
CA GLN A 27 0.57 19.21 4.23
C GLN A 27 1.38 20.34 3.58
N GLY A 28 0.70 21.24 2.89
CA GLY A 28 1.29 22.43 2.27
C GLY A 28 0.24 23.48 1.91
N LYS A 29 0.66 24.73 1.68
CA LYS A 29 -0.23 25.82 1.24
C LYS A 29 -0.63 25.68 -0.23
N THR A 30 0.16 24.95 -1.01
CA THR A 30 -0.16 24.56 -2.38
C THR A 30 -0.11 23.06 -2.55
N ILE A 31 -0.70 22.57 -3.65
CA ILE A 31 -0.65 21.15 -4.03
C ILE A 31 0.81 20.70 -4.21
N GLU A 32 1.63 21.51 -4.86
CA GLU A 32 3.03 21.20 -5.14
C GLU A 32 3.84 21.10 -3.85
N GLU A 33 3.61 21.99 -2.89
CA GLU A 33 4.25 21.96 -1.58
C GLU A 33 3.85 20.69 -0.80
N ALA A 34 2.55 20.38 -0.74
CA ALA A 34 2.06 19.19 -0.05
C ALA A 34 2.66 17.90 -0.67
N VAL A 35 2.67 17.79 -2.00
CA VAL A 35 3.25 16.62 -2.70
C VAL A 35 4.76 16.53 -2.50
N LYS A 36 5.48 17.65 -2.55
CA LYS A 36 6.93 17.66 -2.27
C LYS A 36 7.22 17.18 -0.86
N ASN A 37 6.49 17.71 0.12
CA ASN A 37 6.63 17.30 1.52
C ASN A 37 6.24 15.83 1.73
N LEU A 38 5.21 15.34 1.01
CA LEU A 38 4.80 13.93 1.08
C LEU A 38 5.91 13.01 0.58
N LYS A 39 6.56 13.39 -0.52
CA LYS A 39 7.66 12.64 -1.10
C LYS A 39 8.81 12.51 -0.10
N GLU A 40 9.27 13.62 0.48
CA GLU A 40 10.36 13.62 1.47
C GLU A 40 10.00 12.77 2.70
N ALA A 41 8.79 12.94 3.24
CA ALA A 41 8.32 12.15 4.38
C ALA A 41 8.24 10.65 4.06
N THR A 42 7.81 10.29 2.84
CA THR A 42 7.72 8.91 2.39
C THR A 42 9.09 8.30 2.15
N GLU A 43 10.03 9.04 1.57
CA GLU A 43 11.42 8.58 1.38
C GLU A 43 12.07 8.29 2.74
N LEU A 44 11.97 9.22 3.70
CA LEU A 44 12.48 9.04 5.06
C LEU A 44 11.86 7.82 5.76
N TYR A 45 10.54 7.64 5.65
CA TYR A 45 9.87 6.47 6.23
C TYR A 45 10.38 5.17 5.61
N LEU A 46 10.59 5.12 4.29
CA LEU A 46 11.03 3.91 3.60
C LEU A 46 12.51 3.57 3.84
N GLU A 47 13.34 4.55 4.19
CA GLU A 47 14.71 4.32 4.66
C GLU A 47 14.72 3.52 5.97
N GLU A 48 13.82 3.85 6.90
CA GLU A 48 13.68 3.13 8.19
C GLU A 48 12.85 1.85 8.05
N PHE A 49 11.81 1.87 7.22
CA PHE A 49 10.84 0.81 7.02
C PHE A 49 10.71 0.45 5.53
N PRO A 50 11.68 -0.29 4.97
CA PRO A 50 11.63 -0.69 3.56
C PRO A 50 10.36 -1.47 3.24
N LEU A 51 9.65 -1.07 2.17
CA LEU A 51 8.49 -1.81 1.68
C LEU A 51 8.90 -3.24 1.32
N LYS A 52 8.49 -4.20 2.15
CA LYS A 52 8.55 -5.62 1.82
C LYS A 52 7.25 -5.97 1.11
N ILE A 53 7.29 -6.02 -0.22
CA ILE A 53 6.15 -6.54 -0.98
C ILE A 53 6.10 -8.06 -0.75
N THR A 54 5.45 -8.49 0.32
CA THR A 54 5.12 -9.89 0.61
C THR A 54 3.61 -9.98 0.81
N GLY A 55 2.88 -10.11 -0.30
CA GLY A 55 1.43 -10.33 -0.32
C GLY A 55 0.61 -9.10 0.08
N THR A 56 -0.18 -8.57 -0.85
CA THR A 56 -1.24 -7.61 -0.52
C THR A 56 -2.40 -8.36 0.12
N VAL A 57 -2.66 -8.12 1.40
CA VAL A 57 -3.99 -8.37 1.97
C VAL A 57 -4.92 -7.28 1.43
N VAL A 58 -5.91 -7.69 0.64
CA VAL A 58 -7.00 -6.81 0.21
C VAL A 58 -8.10 -6.92 1.28
N PRO A 59 -8.22 -5.95 2.22
CA PRO A 59 -9.32 -5.96 3.17
C PRO A 59 -10.65 -5.78 2.42
N MET A 60 -11.70 -6.42 2.92
CA MET A 60 -13.06 -6.37 2.35
C MET A 60 -13.24 -7.00 0.97
N HIS A 61 -12.58 -8.13 0.68
CA HIS A 61 -13.00 -9.02 -0.39
C HIS A 61 -14.00 -10.06 0.16
N ASP A 62 -14.96 -10.48 -0.66
CA ASP A 62 -15.81 -11.63 -0.33
C ASP A 62 -14.93 -12.87 -0.14
N GLU A 63 -15.23 -13.70 0.86
CA GLU A 63 -14.48 -14.93 1.12
C GLU A 63 -14.26 -15.72 -0.17
N LEU A 64 -12.99 -16.03 -0.46
CA LEU A 64 -12.65 -16.88 -1.58
C LEU A 64 -13.32 -18.24 -1.38
N LYS A 65 -14.18 -18.62 -2.33
CA LYS A 65 -14.73 -19.98 -2.36
C LYS A 65 -13.57 -20.98 -2.34
N PRO A 66 -13.65 -22.09 -1.58
CA PRO A 66 -12.53 -23.02 -1.41
C PRO A 66 -11.91 -23.54 -2.72
N GLY A 67 -12.73 -23.69 -3.78
CA GLY A 67 -12.26 -24.09 -5.11
C GLY A 67 -11.43 -23.02 -5.82
N THR A 68 -11.72 -21.74 -5.57
CA THR A 68 -10.98 -20.59 -6.13
C THR A 68 -9.61 -20.52 -5.50
N LEU A 69 -9.50 -20.66 -4.17
CA LEU A 69 -8.20 -20.66 -3.48
C LEU A 69 -7.28 -21.76 -4.03
N ARG A 70 -7.79 -23.00 -4.19
CA ARG A 70 -7.00 -24.11 -4.77
C ARG A 70 -6.53 -23.83 -6.20
N SER A 71 -7.38 -23.20 -7.02
CA SER A 71 -7.03 -22.84 -8.39
C SER A 71 -5.97 -21.74 -8.43
N VAL A 72 -6.08 -20.74 -7.54
CA VAL A 72 -5.11 -19.65 -7.39
C VAL A 72 -3.75 -20.20 -6.93
N LEU A 73 -3.72 -21.04 -5.88
CA LEU A 73 -2.48 -21.67 -5.40
C LEU A 73 -1.80 -22.50 -6.51
N LYS A 74 -2.58 -23.27 -7.26
CA LYS A 74 -2.07 -24.05 -8.41
C LYS A 74 -1.49 -23.16 -9.52
N LEU A 75 -2.16 -22.06 -9.87
CA LEU A 75 -1.67 -21.10 -10.87
C LEU A 75 -0.38 -20.41 -10.42
N ALA A 76 -0.30 -20.07 -9.13
CA ALA A 76 0.89 -19.50 -8.51
C ALA A 76 2.01 -20.54 -8.33
N LYS A 77 1.76 -21.83 -8.64
CA LYS A 77 2.67 -22.96 -8.40
C LYS A 77 3.10 -23.07 -6.93
N VAL A 78 2.22 -22.68 -6.01
CA VAL A 78 2.43 -22.79 -4.57
C VAL A 78 1.78 -24.08 -4.09
N ASP A 79 2.52 -24.85 -3.30
CA ASP A 79 1.97 -26.05 -2.69
C ASP A 79 0.94 -25.68 -1.61
N PRO A 80 -0.27 -26.26 -1.59
CA PRO A 80 -1.25 -25.94 -0.57
C PRO A 80 -0.83 -26.34 0.86
N GLY A 81 0.01 -27.36 1.02
CA GLY A 81 0.57 -27.76 2.31
C GLY A 81 1.56 -26.72 2.80
N GLU A 82 2.49 -26.30 1.94
CA GLU A 82 3.41 -25.18 2.22
C GLU A 82 2.64 -23.91 2.57
N PHE A 83 1.60 -23.57 1.80
CA PHE A 83 0.76 -22.41 2.07
C PHE A 83 0.03 -22.49 3.42
N ALA A 84 -0.44 -23.69 3.80
CA ALA A 84 -1.15 -23.90 5.05
C ALA A 84 -0.26 -23.69 6.29
N GLU A 85 1.07 -23.77 6.17
CA GLU A 85 2.01 -23.43 7.25
C GLU A 85 2.01 -21.94 7.60
N TYR A 86 1.48 -21.08 6.72
CA TYR A 86 1.39 -19.64 6.89
C TYR A 86 0.00 -19.14 7.35
N LEU A 87 -0.97 -20.05 7.56
CA LEU A 87 -2.30 -19.76 8.09
C LEU A 87 -2.35 -19.99 9.62
#